data_AF-A0A292Z8F9-F1
#
_entry.id   AF-A0A292Z8F9-F1
#
_cell.length_a   1.000
_cell.length_b   1.000
_cell.length_c   1.000
_cell.angle_alpha   90.00
_cell.angle_beta   90.00
_cell.angle_gamma   90.00
#
_symmetry.space_group_name_H-M   'P 1'
#
loop_
_entity.id
_entity.type
_entity.pdbx_description
1 polymer ?
#
loop_
_entity_poly.entity_id
_entity_poly.type
_entity_poly.pdbx_seq_one_letter_code
_entity_poly.pdbx_strand_id
1 'polypeptide(L)'
;MDSTITAEVTAEVIAGRLAEVATLVESGALREARRRTGQLLSDADEGTQQLLTQCLRALECHPQVRTARLRHLWKISGDDGRALVEACLPRSDRQDQPRAGLPRPQGRAGDAGTARRAPRDLPRRWIAPAPRPSQRSMDAGTAAGRYFADRVEPETDRDDRRDDARPLDYDLAAVPPLRGLPCVVCRTERCARDQQRHHDDGLCEDCRDRGREGISAPSAPATREAWVIARCRHIAATSATSAERVARLRADWRHLDHTDRATVARWVSTQAG
;
A
#
# COMPACT_ATOMS: atom_id res chain seq x y z
N MET A 1 -11.71 10.60 -43.56
CA MET A 1 -12.71 10.38 -42.51
C MET A 1 -12.41 9.00 -41.93
N ASP A 2 -11.39 8.92 -41.09
CA ASP A 2 -11.04 7.69 -40.38
C ASP A 2 -11.56 7.82 -38.95
N SER A 3 -12.75 7.26 -38.71
CA SER A 3 -13.26 7.08 -37.37
C SER A 3 -12.49 5.93 -36.73
N THR A 4 -11.51 6.25 -35.89
CA THR A 4 -10.88 5.30 -34.99
C THR A 4 -11.95 4.75 -34.04
N ILE A 5 -12.35 3.51 -34.29
CA ILE A 5 -13.12 2.70 -33.33
C ILE A 5 -12.19 2.47 -32.14
N THR A 6 -12.31 3.31 -31.11
CA THR A 6 -11.86 2.95 -29.76
C THR A 6 -12.68 1.72 -29.38
N ALA A 7 -12.05 0.55 -29.40
CA ALA A 7 -12.66 -0.68 -28.91
C ALA A 7 -13.07 -0.44 -27.46
N GLU A 8 -14.37 -0.24 -27.23
CA GLU A 8 -14.94 -0.16 -25.90
C GLU A 8 -14.56 -1.45 -25.17
N VAL A 9 -13.69 -1.33 -24.17
CA VAL A 9 -13.32 -2.46 -23.33
C VAL A 9 -14.57 -2.83 -22.54
N THR A 10 -15.24 -3.90 -22.94
CA THR A 10 -16.51 -4.32 -22.33
C THR A 10 -16.30 -4.73 -20.87
N ALA A 11 -17.35 -4.57 -20.06
CA ALA A 11 -17.32 -4.93 -18.65
C ALA A 11 -16.95 -6.40 -18.40
N GLU A 12 -17.27 -7.28 -19.34
CA GLU A 12 -16.88 -8.70 -19.31
C GLU A 12 -15.35 -8.90 -19.42
N VAL A 13 -14.68 -8.15 -20.31
CA VAL A 13 -13.22 -8.16 -20.41
C VAL A 13 -12.58 -7.65 -19.12
N ILE A 14 -13.16 -6.60 -18.52
CA ILE A 14 -12.71 -6.05 -17.24
C ILE A 14 -12.90 -7.08 -16.12
N ALA A 15 -14.04 -7.77 -16.07
CA ALA A 15 -14.29 -8.85 -15.11
C ALA A 15 -13.28 -10.01 -15.24
N GLY A 16 -12.94 -10.40 -16.48
CA GLY A 16 -11.89 -11.39 -16.75
C GLY A 16 -10.52 -10.94 -16.23
N ARG A 17 -10.11 -9.70 -16.53
CA ARG A 17 -8.84 -9.12 -16.03
C ARG A 17 -8.80 -9.04 -14.50
N LEU A 18 -9.93 -8.77 -13.82
CA LEU A 18 -10.00 -8.79 -12.36
C LEU A 18 -9.79 -10.20 -11.77
N ALA A 19 -10.29 -11.24 -12.45
CA ALA A 19 -10.04 -12.62 -12.03
C ALA A 19 -8.55 -12.98 -12.12
N GLU A 20 -7.84 -12.53 -13.15
CA GLU A 20 -6.38 -12.68 -13.27
C GLU A 20 -5.63 -11.91 -12.18
N VAL A 21 -6.08 -10.70 -11.83
CA VAL A 21 -5.51 -9.96 -10.69
C VAL A 21 -5.67 -10.77 -9.40
N ALA A 22 -6.83 -11.39 -9.17
CA ALA A 22 -7.05 -12.21 -7.99
C ALA A 22 -6.09 -13.42 -7.92
N THR A 23 -5.81 -14.09 -9.04
CA THR A 23 -4.83 -15.20 -9.06
C THR A 23 -3.39 -14.73 -8.82
N LEU A 24 -3.03 -13.53 -9.30
CA LEU A 24 -1.74 -12.91 -9.01
C LEU A 24 -1.56 -12.54 -7.53
N VAL A 25 -2.63 -12.06 -6.89
CA VAL A 25 -2.59 -11.76 -5.44
C VAL A 25 -2.36 -13.04 -4.63
N GLU A 26 -3.05 -14.12 -4.97
CA GLU A 26 -2.94 -15.40 -4.26
C GLU A 26 -1.60 -16.10 -4.44
N SER A 27 -1.01 -16.00 -5.63
CA SER A 27 0.33 -16.51 -5.90
C SER A 27 1.44 -15.63 -5.29
N GLY A 28 1.09 -14.54 -4.59
CA GLY A 28 2.05 -13.62 -3.96
C GLY A 28 2.73 -12.67 -4.96
N ALA A 29 2.32 -12.67 -6.22
CA ALA A 29 2.83 -11.77 -7.27
C ALA A 29 2.21 -10.35 -7.15
N LEU A 30 2.33 -9.74 -5.97
CA LEU A 30 1.67 -8.47 -5.62
C LEU A 30 2.06 -7.30 -6.54
N ARG A 31 3.29 -7.31 -7.08
CA ARG A 31 3.75 -6.27 -8.03
C ARG A 31 3.00 -6.37 -9.35
N GLU A 32 2.92 -7.57 -9.91
CA GLU A 32 2.20 -7.83 -11.15
C GLU A 32 0.71 -7.53 -10.99
N ALA A 33 0.12 -7.97 -9.86
CA ALA A 33 -1.27 -7.67 -9.53
C ALA A 33 -1.52 -6.15 -9.51
N ARG A 34 -0.66 -5.37 -8.84
CA ARG A 34 -0.81 -3.91 -8.76
C ARG A 34 -0.70 -3.25 -10.12
N ARG A 35 0.27 -3.65 -10.95
CA ARG A 35 0.45 -3.10 -12.30
C ARG A 35 -0.78 -3.36 -13.18
N ARG A 36 -1.29 -4.60 -13.18
CA ARG A 36 -2.49 -4.96 -13.95
C ARG A 36 -3.74 -4.24 -13.48
N THR A 37 -3.92 -4.07 -12.17
CA THR A 37 -5.02 -3.25 -11.63
C THR A 37 -4.90 -1.79 -12.07
N GLY A 38 -3.68 -1.23 -12.06
CA GLY A 38 -3.44 0.14 -12.51
C GLY A 38 -3.81 0.34 -13.98
N GLN A 39 -3.41 -0.57 -14.86
CA GLN A 39 -3.76 -0.56 -16.28
C GLN A 39 -5.27 -0.71 -16.49
N LEU A 40 -5.91 -1.64 -15.77
CA LEU A 40 -7.36 -1.84 -15.81
C LEU A 40 -8.12 -0.56 -15.45
N LEU A 41 -7.70 0.15 -14.41
CA LEU A 41 -8.34 1.42 -14.01
C LEU A 41 -8.09 2.54 -15.01
N SER A 42 -6.93 2.56 -15.67
CA SER A 42 -6.63 3.54 -16.73
C SER A 42 -7.46 3.32 -18.00
N ASP A 43 -7.80 2.06 -18.31
CA ASP A 43 -8.58 1.69 -19.49
C ASP A 43 -10.11 1.76 -19.27
N ALA A 44 -10.56 1.71 -18.01
CA ALA A 44 -11.99 1.64 -17.67
C ALA A 44 -12.71 2.98 -17.81
N ASP A 45 -13.97 2.95 -18.26
CA ASP A 45 -14.86 4.11 -18.29
C ASP A 45 -15.26 4.60 -16.89
N GLU A 46 -15.75 5.84 -16.79
CA GLU A 46 -16.11 6.48 -15.52
C GLU A 46 -17.20 5.73 -14.75
N GLY A 47 -18.18 5.13 -15.45
CA GLY A 47 -19.24 4.34 -14.84
C GLY A 47 -18.71 3.05 -14.22
N THR A 48 -17.82 2.35 -14.92
CA THR A 48 -17.13 1.17 -14.41
C THR A 48 -16.24 1.50 -13.21
N GLN A 49 -15.47 2.59 -13.28
CA GLN A 49 -14.64 3.05 -12.14
C GLN A 49 -15.50 3.35 -10.90
N GLN A 50 -16.67 3.97 -11.09
CA GLN A 50 -17.60 4.24 -10.01
C GLN A 50 -18.15 2.96 -9.39
N LEU A 51 -18.56 1.98 -10.21
CA LEU A 51 -19.07 0.69 -9.73
C LEU A 51 -18.00 -0.10 -8.96
N LEU A 52 -16.77 -0.12 -9.45
CA LEU A 52 -15.63 -0.75 -8.76
C LEU A 52 -15.35 -0.09 -7.40
N THR A 53 -15.43 1.24 -7.35
CA THR A 53 -15.28 1.99 -6.09
C THR A 53 -16.38 1.63 -5.08
N GLN A 54 -17.63 1.48 -5.54
CA GLN A 54 -18.74 1.06 -4.68
C GLN A 54 -18.56 -0.38 -4.17
N CYS A 55 -18.05 -1.29 -5.02
CA CYS A 55 -17.71 -2.65 -4.63
C CYS A 55 -16.62 -2.66 -3.55
N LEU A 56 -15.54 -1.90 -3.72
CA LEU A 56 -14.46 -1.78 -2.73
C LEU A 56 -14.97 -1.27 -1.38
N ARG A 57 -15.78 -0.22 -1.37
CA ARG A 57 -16.41 0.30 -0.14
C ARG A 57 -17.32 -0.73 0.54
N ALA A 58 -17.97 -1.60 -0.23
CA ALA A 58 -18.74 -2.71 0.33
C ALA A 58 -17.82 -3.79 0.94
N LEU A 59 -16.70 -4.10 0.30
CA LEU A 59 -15.71 -5.07 0.78
C LEU A 59 -15.03 -4.66 2.08
N GLU A 60 -14.84 -3.35 2.31
CA GLU A 60 -14.29 -2.78 3.55
C GLU A 60 -15.23 -2.91 4.76
N CYS A 61 -16.51 -3.21 4.53
CA CYS A 61 -17.49 -3.35 5.60
C CYS A 61 -17.46 -4.73 6.28
N HIS A 62 -18.07 -4.80 7.47
CA HIS A 62 -18.30 -6.08 8.16
C HIS A 62 -18.98 -7.11 7.24
N PRO A 63 -18.62 -8.41 7.28
CA PRO A 63 -19.08 -9.41 6.31
C PRO A 63 -20.59 -9.44 6.03
N GLN A 64 -21.43 -9.28 7.07
CA GLN A 64 -22.89 -9.24 6.91
C GLN A 64 -23.37 -8.03 6.09
N VAL A 65 -22.73 -6.87 6.26
CA VAL A 65 -23.06 -5.63 5.53
C VAL A 65 -22.49 -5.69 4.12
N ARG A 66 -21.28 -6.25 3.95
CA ARG A 66 -20.64 -6.49 2.67
C ARG A 66 -21.53 -7.27 1.73
N THR A 67 -22.02 -8.44 2.14
CA THR A 67 -22.87 -9.30 1.28
C THR A 67 -24.18 -8.62 0.90
N ALA A 68 -24.81 -7.90 1.85
CA ALA A 68 -26.04 -7.15 1.57
C ALA A 68 -25.82 -6.02 0.54
N ARG A 69 -24.72 -5.27 0.68
CA ARG A 69 -24.35 -4.18 -0.23
C ARG A 69 -23.98 -4.69 -1.63
N LEU A 70 -23.16 -5.73 -1.73
CA LEU A 70 -22.79 -6.33 -3.02
C LEU A 70 -24.03 -6.91 -3.74
N ARG A 71 -24.94 -7.55 -3.00
CA ARG A 71 -26.21 -8.02 -3.55
C ARG A 71 -27.10 -6.87 -4.04
N HIS A 72 -27.10 -5.75 -3.34
CA HIS A 72 -27.84 -4.56 -3.79
C HIS A 72 -27.25 -4.01 -5.10
N LEU A 73 -25.92 -3.86 -5.18
CA LEU A 73 -25.22 -3.43 -6.40
C LEU A 73 -25.53 -4.36 -7.59
N TRP A 74 -25.43 -5.68 -7.40
CA TRP A 74 -25.76 -6.66 -8.43
C TRP A 74 -27.21 -6.51 -8.96
N LYS A 75 -28.16 -6.19 -8.09
CA LYS A 75 -29.58 -6.04 -8.49
C LYS A 75 -29.84 -4.78 -9.31
N ILE A 76 -29.17 -3.68 -8.99
CA ILE A 76 -29.39 -2.38 -9.65
C ILE A 76 -28.52 -2.23 -10.92
N SER A 77 -27.49 -3.04 -11.08
CA SER A 77 -26.64 -3.08 -12.26
C SER A 77 -27.27 -3.86 -13.43
N GLY A 78 -26.98 -3.41 -14.65
CA GLY A 78 -27.23 -4.18 -15.88
C GLY A 78 -26.30 -5.40 -15.99
N ASP A 79 -26.44 -6.19 -17.06
CA ASP A 79 -25.74 -7.47 -17.22
C ASP A 79 -24.21 -7.33 -17.15
N ASP A 80 -23.67 -6.29 -17.79
CA ASP A 80 -22.26 -5.90 -17.72
C ASP A 80 -21.78 -5.59 -16.28
N GLY A 81 -22.58 -4.84 -15.53
CA GLY A 81 -22.25 -4.48 -14.15
C GLY A 81 -22.37 -5.67 -13.19
N ARG A 82 -23.25 -6.65 -13.48
CA ARG A 82 -23.35 -7.89 -12.69
C ARG A 82 -22.09 -8.72 -12.79
N ALA A 83 -21.52 -8.88 -13.99
CA ALA A 83 -20.26 -9.57 -14.20
C ALA A 83 -19.11 -8.95 -13.38
N LEU A 84 -19.07 -7.61 -13.31
CA LEU A 84 -18.09 -6.88 -12.48
C LEU A 84 -18.28 -7.12 -10.99
N VAL A 85 -19.52 -7.03 -10.49
CA VAL A 85 -19.82 -7.27 -9.06
C VAL A 85 -19.43 -8.70 -8.68
N GLU A 86 -19.71 -9.68 -9.53
CA GLU A 86 -19.33 -11.08 -9.32
C GLU A 86 -17.80 -11.26 -9.33
N ALA A 87 -17.09 -10.55 -10.21
CA ALA A 87 -15.63 -10.53 -10.26
C ALA A 87 -14.99 -9.98 -8.96
N CYS A 88 -15.69 -9.09 -8.24
CA CYS A 88 -15.24 -8.53 -6.97
C CYS A 88 -15.60 -9.37 -5.73
N LEU A 89 -16.44 -10.40 -5.85
CA LEU A 89 -16.82 -11.22 -4.70
C LEU A 89 -15.62 -11.99 -4.14
N PRO A 90 -15.40 -11.99 -2.80
CA PRO A 90 -14.38 -12.82 -2.20
C PRO A 90 -14.72 -14.30 -2.43
N ARG A 91 -13.70 -15.15 -2.56
CA ARG A 91 -13.88 -16.56 -2.93
C ARG A 91 -14.77 -17.35 -1.98
N SER A 92 -14.73 -17.03 -0.69
CA SER A 92 -15.62 -17.62 0.33
C SER A 92 -17.09 -17.40 -0.03
N ASP A 93 -17.43 -16.18 -0.48
CA ASP A 93 -18.79 -15.81 -0.87
C ASP A 93 -19.18 -16.41 -2.24
N ARG A 94 -18.21 -16.75 -3.12
CA ARG A 94 -18.47 -17.50 -4.37
C ARG A 94 -18.74 -18.98 -4.13
N GLN A 95 -18.10 -19.58 -3.13
CA GLN A 95 -18.28 -20.98 -2.77
C GLN A 95 -19.57 -21.25 -1.99
N ASP A 96 -20.18 -20.21 -1.41
CA ASP A 96 -21.49 -20.27 -0.75
C ASP A 96 -22.68 -20.35 -1.72
N GLN A 97 -22.44 -20.46 -3.03
CA GLN A 97 -23.48 -20.94 -3.94
C GLN A 97 -23.85 -22.37 -3.51
N PRO A 98 -25.12 -22.66 -3.19
CA PRO A 98 -25.52 -24.00 -2.81
C PRO A 98 -25.17 -24.94 -3.95
N ARG A 99 -24.15 -25.79 -3.76
CA ARG A 99 -23.88 -26.92 -4.65
C ARG A 99 -25.16 -27.73 -4.72
N ALA A 100 -25.86 -27.65 -5.86
CA ALA A 100 -27.00 -28.50 -6.13
C ALA A 100 -26.56 -29.97 -5.99
N GLY A 101 -27.09 -30.65 -4.98
CA GLY A 101 -26.88 -32.09 -4.79
C GLY A 101 -25.94 -32.52 -3.66
N LEU A 102 -25.33 -31.61 -2.88
CA LEU A 102 -24.70 -32.04 -1.62
C LEU A 102 -25.75 -32.05 -0.50
N PRO A 103 -25.88 -33.16 0.28
CA PRO A 103 -26.71 -33.16 1.46
C PRO A 103 -26.20 -32.07 2.39
N ARG A 104 -27.08 -31.12 2.74
CA ARG A 104 -26.82 -30.14 3.78
C ARG A 104 -26.31 -30.91 5.00
N PRO A 105 -25.15 -30.57 5.58
CA PRO A 105 -24.75 -31.18 6.84
C PRO A 105 -25.91 -30.93 7.79
N GLN A 106 -26.56 -32.02 8.23
CA GLN A 106 -27.54 -31.94 9.28
C GLN A 106 -26.77 -31.48 10.51
N GLY A 107 -26.71 -30.16 10.71
CA GLY A 107 -26.30 -29.59 11.98
C GLY A 107 -27.13 -30.31 13.01
N ARG A 108 -26.47 -30.97 13.97
CA ARG A 108 -27.09 -31.68 15.08
C ARG A 108 -28.34 -30.92 15.47
N ALA A 109 -29.50 -31.56 15.28
CA ALA A 109 -30.78 -31.03 15.68
C ALA A 109 -30.59 -30.44 17.07
N GLY A 110 -30.72 -29.11 17.15
CA GLY A 110 -30.59 -28.39 18.40
C GLY A 110 -31.57 -29.01 19.37
N ASP A 111 -31.05 -29.51 20.48
CA ASP A 111 -31.82 -29.92 21.62
C ASP A 111 -32.88 -28.84 21.88
N ALA A 112 -34.15 -29.25 21.97
CA ALA A 112 -35.32 -28.37 22.01
C ALA A 112 -35.38 -27.44 23.25
N GLY A 113 -34.31 -27.35 24.04
CA GLY A 113 -34.18 -26.54 25.24
C GLY A 113 -33.40 -25.22 25.09
N THR A 114 -32.81 -24.91 23.93
CA THR A 114 -32.00 -23.69 23.76
C THR A 114 -32.81 -22.51 23.22
N ALA A 115 -33.85 -22.12 23.96
CA ALA A 115 -34.43 -20.78 23.83
C ALA A 115 -33.36 -19.73 24.18
N ARG A 116 -33.38 -18.56 23.53
CA ARG A 116 -32.49 -17.42 23.84
C ARG A 116 -32.51 -17.15 25.35
N ARG A 117 -31.46 -17.54 26.07
CA ARG A 117 -31.25 -17.14 27.47
C ARG A 117 -30.69 -15.73 27.50
N ALA A 118 -31.32 -14.84 28.26
CA ALA A 118 -30.80 -13.50 28.45
C ALA A 118 -29.45 -13.57 29.19
N PRO A 119 -28.50 -12.65 28.98
CA PRO A 119 -27.16 -12.70 29.59
C PRO A 119 -27.14 -12.79 31.14
N ARG A 120 -28.25 -12.45 31.79
CA ARG A 120 -28.48 -12.58 33.24
C ARG A 120 -28.71 -14.02 33.72
N ASP A 121 -29.11 -14.92 32.83
CA ASP A 121 -29.50 -16.31 33.14
C ASP A 121 -28.36 -17.31 32.89
N LEU A 122 -27.15 -16.82 32.62
CA LEU A 122 -25.95 -17.63 32.53
C LEU A 122 -25.35 -17.82 33.94
N PRO A 123 -25.03 -19.06 34.36
CA PRO A 123 -24.33 -19.27 35.62
C PRO A 123 -22.96 -18.59 35.54
N ARG A 124 -22.71 -17.60 36.41
CA ARG A 124 -21.41 -16.95 36.55
C ARG A 124 -20.42 -17.96 37.15
N ARG A 125 -19.74 -18.72 36.30
CA ARG A 125 -18.59 -19.51 36.71
C ARG A 125 -17.35 -18.62 36.70
N TRP A 126 -16.98 -18.09 37.85
CA TRP A 126 -15.64 -17.52 38.06
C TRP A 126 -14.63 -18.66 38.00
N ILE A 127 -13.90 -18.77 36.88
CA ILE A 127 -12.72 -19.62 36.81
C ILE A 127 -11.58 -18.76 37.35
N ALA A 128 -11.04 -19.12 38.51
CA ALA A 128 -9.85 -18.47 39.03
C ALA A 128 -8.72 -18.64 37.98
N PRO A 129 -8.06 -17.55 37.53
CA PRO A 129 -6.97 -17.66 36.57
C PRO A 129 -5.84 -18.45 37.21
N ALA A 130 -5.43 -19.55 36.56
CA ALA A 130 -4.26 -20.31 37.00
C ALA A 130 -3.02 -19.40 36.94
N PRO A 131 -2.13 -19.43 37.95
CA PRO A 131 -0.91 -18.64 37.92
C PRO A 131 -0.07 -19.06 36.72
N ARG A 132 0.32 -18.09 35.89
CA ARG A 132 1.26 -18.33 34.78
C ARG A 132 2.60 -18.79 35.38
N PRO A 133 3.25 -19.82 34.82
CA PRO A 133 4.61 -20.19 35.21
C PRO A 133 5.53 -18.97 35.08
N SER A 134 6.32 -18.68 36.11
CA SER A 134 7.24 -17.55 36.07
C SER A 134 8.33 -17.80 35.03
N GLN A 135 8.65 -16.80 34.21
CA GLN A 135 9.73 -16.88 33.21
C GLN A 135 11.13 -17.11 33.82
N ARG A 136 11.25 -17.14 35.15
CA ARG A 136 12.53 -17.28 35.87
C ARG A 136 12.93 -18.73 36.17
N SER A 137 12.07 -19.72 35.93
CA SER A 137 12.48 -21.13 35.97
C SER A 137 12.71 -21.66 34.56
N MET A 138 13.61 -21.02 33.80
CA MET A 138 14.15 -21.69 32.62
C MET A 138 15.23 -22.65 33.07
N ASP A 139 15.05 -23.92 32.73
CA ASP A 139 16.00 -24.98 33.04
C ASP A 139 17.36 -24.63 32.42
N ALA A 140 18.43 -24.68 33.21
CA ALA A 140 19.79 -24.29 32.80
C ALA A 140 20.30 -25.11 31.59
N GLY A 141 19.65 -26.23 31.29
CA GLY A 141 19.93 -27.06 30.12
C GLY A 141 19.51 -26.46 28.77
N THR A 142 18.62 -25.45 28.75
CA THR A 142 18.12 -24.82 27.51
C THR A 142 19.11 -23.79 26.95
N ALA A 143 19.09 -23.57 25.62
CA ALA A 143 19.98 -22.61 24.96
C ALA A 143 19.84 -21.17 25.50
N ALA A 144 18.61 -20.79 25.87
CA ALA A 144 18.35 -19.52 26.54
C ALA A 144 18.94 -19.48 27.96
N GLY A 145 18.83 -20.57 28.74
CA GLY A 145 19.42 -20.67 30.07
C GLY A 145 20.94 -20.51 30.07
N ARG A 146 21.66 -21.15 29.12
CA ARG A 146 23.11 -21.01 28.98
C ARG A 146 23.53 -19.59 28.59
N TYR A 147 22.79 -18.95 27.68
CA TYR A 147 23.05 -17.56 27.29
C TYR A 147 23.00 -16.58 28.47
N PHE A 148 22.10 -16.79 29.44
CA PHE A 148 22.03 -15.94 30.63
C PHE A 148 23.05 -16.34 31.71
N ALA A 149 23.42 -17.62 31.81
CA ALA A 149 24.43 -18.09 32.76
C ALA A 149 25.85 -17.63 32.39
N ASP A 150 26.18 -17.61 31.09
CA ASP A 150 27.51 -17.23 30.60
C ASP A 150 27.65 -15.71 30.34
N ARG A 151 26.60 -14.93 30.64
CA ARG A 151 26.64 -13.48 30.47
C ARG A 151 27.47 -12.86 31.59
N VAL A 152 28.73 -12.55 31.29
CA VAL A 152 29.57 -11.68 32.11
C VAL A 152 28.97 -10.27 32.07
N GLU A 153 28.44 -9.80 33.20
CA GLU A 153 28.06 -8.38 33.31
C GLU A 153 29.33 -7.54 33.21
N PRO A 154 29.42 -6.58 32.28
CA PRO A 154 30.59 -5.73 32.19
C PRO A 154 30.73 -4.96 33.51
N GLU A 155 31.89 -5.13 34.16
CA GLU A 155 32.25 -4.34 35.33
C GLU A 155 32.06 -2.86 34.98
N THR A 156 31.37 -2.14 35.84
CA THR A 156 31.07 -0.72 35.64
C THR A 156 32.32 0.11 35.84
N ASP A 157 33.25 0.05 34.88
CA ASP A 157 34.29 1.06 34.73
C ASP A 157 33.70 2.19 33.89
N ARG A 158 32.93 3.05 34.56
CA ARG A 158 32.41 4.28 33.97
C ARG A 158 33.54 5.30 33.97
N ASP A 159 34.26 5.36 32.85
CA ASP A 159 35.02 6.54 32.49
C ASP A 159 34.02 7.72 32.37
N ASP A 160 34.05 8.62 33.35
CA ASP A 160 33.12 9.76 33.50
C ASP A 160 33.34 10.88 32.46
N ARG A 161 34.06 10.62 31.37
CA ARG A 161 34.13 11.53 30.21
C ARG A 161 32.94 11.32 29.26
N ARG A 162 31.72 11.58 29.74
CA ARG A 162 30.57 11.80 28.85
C ARG A 162 30.60 13.24 28.34
N ASP A 163 31.42 13.49 27.32
CA ASP A 163 31.20 14.63 26.42
C ASP A 163 29.82 14.43 25.76
N ASP A 164 28.79 15.14 26.23
CA ASP A 164 27.51 15.48 25.59
C ASP A 164 26.86 14.50 24.59
N ALA A 165 27.10 13.20 24.76
CA ALA A 165 26.48 12.15 23.96
C ALA A 165 25.04 12.00 24.45
N ARG A 166 24.13 12.81 23.90
CA ARG A 166 22.69 12.53 23.97
C ARG A 166 22.51 11.04 23.63
N PRO A 167 21.75 10.28 24.43
CA PRO A 167 21.51 8.87 24.13
C PRO A 167 21.02 8.76 22.70
N LEU A 168 21.68 7.92 21.89
CA LEU A 168 21.26 7.63 20.53
C LEU A 168 19.81 7.17 20.59
N ASP A 169 18.90 7.98 20.03
CA ASP A 169 17.49 7.63 19.93
C ASP A 169 17.38 6.49 18.92
N TYR A 170 17.30 5.26 19.42
CA TYR A 170 17.25 4.05 18.61
C TYR A 170 15.98 3.98 17.77
N ASP A 171 14.88 4.60 18.20
CA ASP A 171 13.66 4.65 17.42
C ASP A 171 13.86 5.59 16.21
N LEU A 172 14.46 6.76 16.43
CA LEU A 172 14.83 7.69 15.35
C LEU A 172 15.92 7.11 14.43
N ALA A 173 16.90 6.40 14.99
CA ALA A 173 18.00 5.79 14.24
C ALA A 173 17.56 4.53 13.47
N ALA A 174 16.51 3.83 13.94
CA ALA A 174 15.91 2.68 13.27
C ALA A 174 14.97 3.07 12.12
N VAL A 175 14.50 4.32 12.08
CA VAL A 175 13.81 4.85 10.90
C VAL A 175 14.87 5.06 9.81
N PRO A 176 14.84 4.27 8.71
CA PRO A 176 15.73 4.53 7.59
C PRO A 176 15.44 5.97 7.16
N PRO A 177 16.45 6.85 7.10
CA PRO A 177 16.20 8.21 6.68
C PRO A 177 15.61 8.10 5.28
N LEU A 178 14.42 8.69 5.12
CA LEU A 178 13.70 8.78 3.85
C LEU A 178 14.52 9.73 2.97
N ARG A 179 15.63 9.19 2.43
CA ARG A 179 16.69 9.96 1.80
C ARG A 179 16.32 10.19 0.36
N GLY A 180 16.49 11.44 -0.08
CA GLY A 180 16.45 11.87 -1.47
C GLY A 180 15.08 12.33 -1.97
N LEU A 181 14.98 12.51 -3.28
CA LEU A 181 13.91 13.30 -3.89
C LEU A 181 12.62 12.50 -4.04
N PRO A 182 11.45 13.09 -3.71
CA PRO A 182 10.16 12.41 -3.89
C PRO A 182 9.81 12.23 -5.37
N CYS A 183 8.85 11.34 -5.64
CA CYS A 183 8.28 11.15 -6.97
C CYS A 183 7.81 12.49 -7.58
N VAL A 184 8.16 12.77 -8.84
CA VAL A 184 7.74 14.01 -9.51
C VAL A 184 6.23 14.11 -9.75
N VAL A 185 5.54 12.96 -9.78
CA VAL A 185 4.09 12.86 -10.02
C VAL A 185 3.30 12.76 -8.71
N CYS A 186 3.42 11.66 -7.96
CA CYS A 186 2.59 11.43 -6.77
C CYS A 186 3.16 12.01 -5.47
N ARG A 187 4.39 12.54 -5.49
CA ARG A 187 5.11 13.11 -4.34
C ARG A 187 5.41 12.14 -3.20
N THR A 188 5.05 10.85 -3.33
CA THR A 188 5.47 9.81 -2.41
C THR A 188 6.97 9.59 -2.50
N GLU A 189 7.55 9.18 -1.38
CA GLU A 189 8.95 8.78 -1.30
C GLU A 189 9.26 7.62 -2.24
N ARG A 190 10.50 7.61 -2.71
CA ARG A 190 10.99 6.64 -3.69
C ARG A 190 11.90 5.63 -3.00
N CYS A 191 11.79 4.36 -3.38
CA CYS A 191 12.72 3.36 -2.90
C CYS A 191 14.16 3.70 -3.34
N ALA A 192 15.17 3.28 -2.57
CA ALA A 192 16.57 3.56 -2.89
C ALA A 192 16.96 3.12 -4.32
N ARG A 193 16.42 1.97 -4.76
CA ARG A 193 16.61 1.44 -6.13
C ARG A 193 16.13 2.41 -7.20
N ASP A 194 15.01 3.10 -7.00
CA ASP A 194 14.51 4.08 -7.98
C ASP A 194 15.43 5.31 -8.04
N GLN A 195 15.97 5.73 -6.90
CA GLN A 195 16.83 6.91 -6.80
C GLN A 195 18.24 6.67 -7.33
N GLN A 196 18.72 5.43 -7.31
CA GLN A 196 20.05 5.03 -7.77
C GLN A 196 20.08 4.61 -9.26
N ARG A 197 19.00 4.82 -10.02
CA ARG A 197 18.99 4.51 -11.45
C ARG A 197 19.95 5.43 -12.21
N HIS A 198 20.65 4.86 -13.20
CA HIS A 198 21.57 5.59 -14.08
C HIS A 198 20.89 6.78 -14.80
N HIS A 199 19.60 6.64 -15.08
CA HIS A 199 18.73 7.72 -15.54
C HIS A 199 17.63 7.92 -14.49
N ASP A 200 17.79 8.93 -13.63
CA ASP A 200 16.81 9.25 -12.60
C ASP A 200 15.59 9.95 -13.24
N ASP A 201 14.64 9.15 -13.73
CA ASP A 201 13.35 9.60 -14.28
C ASP A 201 12.46 10.29 -13.24
N GLY A 202 12.86 10.35 -11.97
CA GLY A 202 12.12 11.00 -10.90
C GLY A 202 10.85 10.26 -10.48
N LEU A 203 10.59 9.05 -10.99
CA LEU A 203 9.36 8.29 -10.72
C LEU A 203 9.56 7.26 -9.60
N CYS A 204 8.53 7.06 -8.78
CA CYS A 204 8.39 5.85 -7.98
C CYS A 204 7.92 4.68 -8.86
N GLU A 205 8.16 3.45 -8.41
CA GLU A 205 7.72 2.22 -9.06
C GLU A 205 6.23 2.26 -9.47
N ASP A 206 5.32 2.69 -8.59
CA ASP A 206 3.88 2.76 -8.89
C ASP A 206 3.52 3.75 -10.01
N CYS A 207 4.17 4.92 -10.07
CA CYS A 207 3.93 5.88 -11.14
C CYS A 207 4.50 5.39 -12.47
N ARG A 208 5.64 4.69 -12.43
CA ARG A 208 6.26 4.09 -13.62
C ARG A 208 5.40 2.95 -14.19
N ASP A 209 4.88 2.09 -13.34
CA ASP A 209 3.99 0.98 -13.72
C ASP A 209 2.67 1.47 -14.35
N ARG A 210 2.22 2.67 -13.98
CA ARG A 210 1.06 3.35 -14.57
C ARG A 210 1.39 4.13 -15.85
N GLY A 211 2.61 4.02 -16.39
CA GLY A 211 3.03 4.71 -17.60
C GLY A 211 3.01 6.24 -17.49
N ARG A 212 3.20 6.79 -16.27
CA ARG A 212 3.27 8.25 -16.10
C ARG A 212 4.56 8.79 -16.69
N GLU A 213 4.49 10.01 -17.21
CA GLU A 213 5.65 10.71 -17.75
C GLU A 213 6.60 11.15 -16.62
N GLY A 214 7.88 10.81 -16.77
CA GLY A 214 8.94 11.17 -15.84
C GLY A 214 9.74 12.39 -16.31
N ILE A 215 10.88 12.63 -15.65
CA ILE A 215 11.84 13.64 -16.07
C ILE A 215 12.54 13.16 -17.34
N SER A 216 12.40 13.90 -18.43
CA SER A 216 13.14 13.64 -19.67
C SER A 216 14.64 13.78 -19.45
N ALA A 217 15.41 12.84 -20.01
CA ALA A 217 16.86 12.87 -19.90
C ALA A 217 17.41 14.18 -20.49
N PRO A 218 18.35 14.87 -19.81
CA PRO A 218 18.97 16.07 -20.34
C PRO A 218 19.77 15.75 -21.61
N SER A 219 19.80 16.70 -22.55
CA SER A 219 20.72 16.65 -23.69
C SER A 219 22.16 16.58 -23.18
N ALA A 220 22.99 15.71 -23.78
CA ALA A 220 24.35 15.45 -23.32
C ALA A 220 25.19 16.74 -23.16
N PRO A 221 26.04 16.85 -22.12
CA PRO A 221 26.36 15.82 -21.12
C PRO A 221 25.33 15.71 -19.99
N ALA A 222 25.04 14.48 -19.57
CA ALA A 222 24.10 14.15 -18.48
C ALA A 222 24.73 14.35 -17.09
N THR A 223 25.14 15.57 -16.77
CA THR A 223 25.72 15.92 -15.46
C THR A 223 24.65 15.94 -14.37
N ARG A 224 25.08 15.86 -13.09
CA ARG A 224 24.17 16.00 -11.94
C ARG A 224 23.38 17.31 -12.00
N GLU A 225 24.05 18.42 -12.31
CA GLU A 225 23.43 19.73 -12.49
C GLU A 225 22.37 19.72 -13.60
N ALA A 226 22.66 19.09 -14.75
CA ALA A 226 21.72 18.98 -15.85
C ALA A 226 20.45 18.21 -15.46
N TRP A 227 20.58 17.16 -14.64
CA TRP A 227 19.44 16.41 -14.09
C TRP A 227 18.61 17.23 -13.10
N VAL A 228 19.26 18.02 -12.23
CA VAL A 228 18.56 18.94 -11.31
C VAL A 228 17.79 19.99 -12.10
N ILE A 229 18.38 20.56 -13.15
CA ILE A 229 17.71 21.52 -14.03
C ILE A 229 16.56 20.85 -14.79
N ALA A 230 16.75 19.63 -15.31
CA ALA A 230 15.69 18.87 -15.98
C ALA A 230 14.49 18.63 -15.05
N ARG A 231 14.75 18.31 -13.78
CA ARG A 231 13.72 18.18 -12.76
C ARG A 231 12.96 19.49 -12.52
N CYS A 232 13.67 20.61 -12.39
CA CYS A 232 13.04 21.93 -12.25
C CYS A 232 12.15 22.28 -13.46
N ARG A 233 12.63 22.01 -14.68
CA ARG A 233 11.87 22.18 -15.91
C ARG A 233 10.61 21.32 -15.94
N HIS A 234 10.72 20.03 -15.57
CA HIS A 234 9.57 19.13 -15.51
C HIS A 234 8.53 19.61 -14.48
N ILE A 235 8.95 20.05 -13.29
CA ILE A 235 8.02 20.61 -12.28
C ILE A 235 7.34 21.86 -12.81
N ALA A 236 8.07 22.76 -13.47
CA ALA A 236 7.47 23.96 -14.04
C ALA A 236 6.50 23.67 -15.18
N ALA A 237 6.80 22.69 -16.04
CA ALA A 237 5.94 22.28 -17.15
C ALA A 237 4.67 21.54 -16.72
N THR A 238 4.73 20.80 -15.60
CA THR A 238 3.64 19.95 -15.12
C THR A 238 2.80 20.58 -13.99
N SER A 239 3.13 21.80 -13.55
CA SER A 239 2.35 22.50 -12.54
C SER A 239 1.25 23.35 -13.16
N ALA A 240 0.03 23.22 -12.65
CA ALA A 240 -1.12 23.98 -13.14
C ALA A 240 -1.05 25.46 -12.73
N THR A 241 -0.41 25.75 -11.58
CA THR A 241 -0.32 27.11 -11.03
C THR A 241 1.09 27.44 -10.55
N SER A 242 1.41 28.74 -10.48
CA SER A 242 2.69 29.19 -9.91
C SER A 242 2.84 28.81 -8.43
N ALA A 243 1.74 28.81 -7.66
CA ALA A 243 1.73 28.39 -6.26
C ALA A 243 2.09 26.91 -6.10
N GLU A 244 1.50 26.05 -6.93
CA GLU A 244 1.82 24.61 -6.97
C GLU A 244 3.28 24.38 -7.35
N ARG A 245 3.78 25.07 -8.38
CA ARG A 245 5.18 25.02 -8.80
C ARG A 245 6.12 25.36 -7.65
N VAL A 246 5.87 26.47 -6.95
CA VAL A 246 6.68 26.91 -5.80
C VAL A 246 6.61 25.88 -4.66
N ALA A 247 5.43 25.33 -4.37
CA ALA A 247 5.28 24.30 -3.34
C ALA A 247 6.09 23.04 -3.66
N ARG A 248 6.06 22.57 -4.90
CA ARG A 248 6.81 21.40 -5.38
C ARG A 248 8.32 21.64 -5.30
N LEU A 249 8.81 22.79 -5.75
CA LEU A 249 10.23 23.16 -5.64
C LEU A 249 10.69 23.29 -4.19
N ARG A 250 9.89 23.88 -3.30
CA ARG A 250 10.20 23.97 -1.86
C ARG A 250 10.23 22.62 -1.17
N ALA A 251 9.35 21.70 -1.57
CA ALA A 251 9.38 20.35 -1.04
C ALA A 251 10.67 19.63 -1.45
N ASP A 252 11.06 19.72 -2.72
CA ASP A 252 12.33 19.16 -3.19
C ASP A 252 13.54 19.78 -2.48
N TRP A 253 13.54 21.11 -2.27
CA TRP A 253 14.61 21.84 -1.57
C TRP A 253 15.02 21.24 -0.23
N ARG A 254 14.06 20.69 0.53
CA ARG A 254 14.31 20.06 1.84
C ARG A 254 15.17 18.80 1.73
N HIS A 255 15.15 18.12 0.58
CA HIS A 255 15.85 16.86 0.34
C HIS A 255 17.13 17.02 -0.49
N LEU A 256 17.40 18.23 -1.02
CA LEU A 256 18.61 18.53 -1.78
C LEU A 256 19.81 18.83 -0.87
N ASP A 257 20.99 18.48 -1.35
CA ASP A 257 22.26 18.92 -0.77
C ASP A 257 22.54 20.40 -1.08
N HIS A 258 23.64 20.93 -0.53
CA HIS A 258 23.99 22.34 -0.70
C HIS A 258 24.29 22.72 -2.17
N THR A 259 24.92 21.83 -2.94
CA THR A 259 25.29 22.07 -4.34
C THR A 259 24.05 22.13 -5.22
N ASP A 260 23.16 21.15 -5.08
CA ASP A 260 21.91 21.07 -5.83
C ASP A 260 20.99 22.26 -5.46
N ARG A 261 20.96 22.69 -4.19
CA ARG A 261 20.24 23.90 -3.78
C ARG A 261 20.74 25.15 -4.50
N ALA A 262 22.05 25.31 -4.65
CA ALA A 262 22.63 26.44 -5.38
C ALA A 262 22.21 26.42 -6.87
N THR A 263 22.18 25.23 -7.50
CA THR A 263 21.66 25.05 -8.87
C THR A 263 20.19 25.45 -8.97
N VAL A 264 19.34 24.98 -8.06
CA VAL A 264 17.91 25.32 -8.05
C VAL A 264 17.71 26.82 -7.86
N ALA A 265 18.42 27.45 -6.92
CA ALA A 265 18.32 28.89 -6.69
C ALA A 265 18.67 29.69 -7.94
N ARG A 266 19.79 29.35 -8.61
CA ARG A 266 20.22 29.99 -9.85
C ARG A 266 19.17 29.84 -10.95
N TRP A 267 18.64 28.63 -11.13
CA TRP A 267 17.61 28.36 -12.12
C TRP A 267 16.33 29.16 -11.84
N VAL A 268 15.85 29.20 -10.60
CA VAL A 268 14.65 29.99 -10.22
C VAL A 268 14.86 31.48 -10.52
N SER A 269 16.04 32.04 -10.23
CA SER A 269 16.36 33.43 -10.57
C SER A 269 16.29 33.71 -12.08
N THR A 270 16.72 32.78 -12.93
CA THR A 270 16.61 32.94 -14.41
C THR A 270 15.19 32.83 -14.95
N GLN A 271 14.24 32.32 -14.17
CA GLN A 271 12.82 32.19 -14.57
C GLN A 271 11.96 33.36 -14.08
N ALA A 272 12.49 34.21 -13.20
CA ALA A 272 11.79 35.35 -12.61
C ALA A 272 12.11 36.69 -13.30
N GLY A 273 13.13 36.72 -14.16
CA GLY A 273 13.41 37.83 -15.08
C GLY A 273 12.79 37.55 -16.44
#